data_AF-A0A5C5VQ35-F1
#
_entry.id   AF-A0A5C5VQ35-F1
#
_cell.length_a   1.000
_cell.length_b   1.000
_cell.length_c   1.000
_cell.angle_alpha   90.00
_cell.angle_beta   90.00
_cell.angle_gamma   90.00
#
_symmetry.space_group_name_H-M   'P 1'
#
loop_
_entity.id
_entity.type
_entity.pdbx_description
1 polymer ?
#
loop_
_entity_poly.entity_id
_entity_poly.type
_entity_poly.pdbx_seq_one_letter_code
_entity_poly.pdbx_strand_id
1 'polypeptide(L)'
;MHFDPQYLIPLDENKKSTKLCSVEREKLVEAIELFLTGNISAFDFDEALDPFRRSSDPIVRIVAEEMWYFYDDLDDHYVAMTKQEWGYVQRLLLLLKSNCEIVTPRKRIWSWTQLVAAASVITFVVISHKIDWGAQLFVLSIPFGIVSILLSRLGRNQTRILDAYTAAIHPFASFGDLREAYESVQFLKTPYPQEMNESRIRTPSQERFLLLQLHVYWLLFAPIPLTLQMFPHQSLSKVRTIA
;
A
#
# COMPACT_ATOMS: atom_id res chain seq x y z
N MET A 1 18.41 -7.42 32.13
CA MET A 1 18.72 -7.03 30.74
C MET A 1 18.77 -5.51 30.72
N HIS A 2 19.98 -4.96 30.76
CA HIS A 2 20.24 -3.52 30.82
C HIS A 2 20.19 -2.96 29.39
N PHE A 3 19.33 -1.99 29.13
CA PHE A 3 19.35 -1.20 27.89
C PHE A 3 20.33 -0.04 28.10
N ASP A 4 21.33 0.04 27.22
CA ASP A 4 22.39 1.04 27.25
C ASP A 4 22.05 2.17 26.26
N PRO A 5 21.88 3.44 26.70
CA PRO A 5 21.49 4.54 25.83
C PRO A 5 22.72 5.34 25.38
N GLN A 6 23.52 4.81 24.46
CA GLN A 6 24.67 5.52 23.90
C GLN A 6 24.77 5.41 22.37
N TYR A 7 23.80 5.98 21.66
CA TYR A 7 23.98 6.36 20.25
C TYR A 7 23.22 7.66 19.96
N LEU A 8 23.78 8.78 20.43
CA LEU A 8 23.49 10.11 19.89
C LEU A 8 24.58 10.43 18.86
N ILE A 9 24.26 10.19 17.59
CA ILE A 9 25.09 10.64 16.46
C ILE A 9 24.80 12.14 16.25
N PRO A 10 25.81 13.02 16.19
CA PRO A 10 25.60 14.43 15.92
C PRO A 10 25.22 14.62 14.44
N LEU A 11 24.03 15.16 14.19
CA LEU A 11 23.54 15.54 12.86
C LEU A 11 24.03 16.95 12.52
N ASP A 12 25.11 17.06 11.74
CA ASP A 12 25.48 18.32 11.10
C ASP A 12 25.92 18.12 9.64
N GLU A 13 24.95 17.80 8.77
CA GLU A 13 25.03 17.88 7.29
C GLU A 13 23.75 18.50 6.66
N ASN A 14 22.89 19.12 7.49
CA ASN A 14 21.44 19.22 7.23
C ASN A 14 20.98 20.41 6.34
N LYS A 15 21.87 21.16 5.69
CA LYS A 15 21.50 22.36 4.89
C LYS A 15 21.58 22.20 3.37
N LYS A 16 22.34 21.24 2.85
CA LYS A 16 22.39 20.95 1.40
C LYS A 16 21.37 19.90 0.96
N SER A 17 21.02 18.97 1.85
CA SER A 17 20.03 17.92 1.60
C SER A 17 18.61 18.50 1.43
N THR A 18 18.24 19.50 2.23
CA THR A 18 16.90 20.12 2.24
C THR A 18 16.51 20.76 0.91
N LYS A 19 17.47 21.31 0.16
CA LYS A 19 17.21 22.03 -1.10
C LYS A 19 17.16 21.12 -2.34
N LEU A 20 17.82 19.95 -2.30
CA LEU A 20 17.72 18.94 -3.37
C LEU A 20 16.40 18.15 -3.25
N CYS A 21 15.99 17.90 -2.00
CA CYS A 21 14.77 17.17 -1.65
C CYS A 21 13.49 17.83 -2.22
N SER A 22 13.45 19.16 -2.34
CA SER A 22 12.27 19.86 -2.87
C SER A 22 12.07 19.65 -4.38
N VAL A 23 13.13 19.55 -5.18
CA VAL A 23 13.02 19.49 -6.65
C VAL A 23 12.44 18.14 -7.12
N GLU A 24 12.84 17.03 -6.50
CA GLU A 24 12.29 15.72 -6.85
C GLU A 24 10.81 15.60 -6.44
N ARG A 25 10.45 16.15 -5.27
CA ARG A 25 9.06 16.25 -4.83
C ARG A 25 8.21 17.06 -5.79
N GLU A 26 8.68 18.23 -6.23
CA GLU A 26 7.98 19.09 -7.18
C GLU A 26 7.74 18.39 -8.53
N LYS A 27 8.74 17.68 -9.06
CA LYS A 27 8.58 16.93 -10.31
C LYS A 27 7.59 15.76 -10.18
N LEU A 28 7.59 15.06 -9.05
CA LEU A 28 6.61 13.99 -8.81
C LEU A 28 5.20 14.56 -8.66
N VAL A 29 5.05 15.71 -7.99
CA VAL A 29 3.78 16.45 -7.93
C VAL A 29 3.27 16.77 -9.34
N GLU A 30 4.13 17.31 -10.20
CA GLU A 30 3.77 17.66 -11.58
C GLU A 30 3.29 16.43 -12.37
N ALA A 31 4.02 15.31 -12.30
CA ALA A 31 3.63 14.07 -12.96
C ALA A 31 2.26 13.56 -12.48
N ILE A 32 2.02 13.56 -11.16
CA ILE A 32 0.73 13.16 -10.59
C ILE A 32 -0.38 14.11 -11.05
N GLU A 33 -0.14 15.42 -11.04
CA GLU A 33 -1.13 16.41 -11.47
C GLU A 33 -1.49 16.24 -12.95
N LEU A 34 -0.50 16.02 -13.84
CA LEU A 34 -0.74 15.73 -15.26
C LEU A 34 -1.64 14.50 -15.45
N PHE A 35 -1.39 13.43 -14.69
CA PHE A 35 -2.22 12.22 -14.74
C PHE A 35 -3.63 12.47 -14.21
N LEU A 36 -3.78 13.15 -13.07
CA LEU A 36 -5.07 13.48 -12.49
C LEU A 36 -5.93 14.42 -13.33
N THR A 37 -5.30 15.26 -14.15
CA THR A 37 -6.00 16.10 -15.14
C THR A 37 -6.32 15.36 -16.44
N GLY A 38 -5.87 14.12 -16.60
CA GLY A 38 -6.05 13.33 -17.82
C GLY A 38 -5.19 13.80 -19.00
N ASN A 39 -4.10 14.52 -18.75
CA ASN A 39 -3.20 15.01 -19.81
C ASN A 39 -2.23 13.93 -20.29
N ILE A 40 -1.95 12.94 -19.45
CA ILE A 40 -1.12 11.78 -19.77
C ILE A 40 -1.90 10.50 -19.45
N SER A 41 -1.60 9.42 -20.17
CA SER A 41 -2.23 8.12 -19.94
C SER A 41 -1.55 7.36 -18.80
N ALA A 42 -2.10 6.20 -18.42
CA ALA A 42 -1.52 5.32 -17.40
C ALA A 42 -0.10 4.84 -17.78
N PHE A 43 0.14 4.56 -19.07
CA PHE A 43 1.46 4.12 -19.54
C PHE A 43 2.48 5.26 -19.50
N ASP A 44 2.10 6.44 -20.00
CA ASP A 44 2.95 7.64 -19.91
C ASP A 44 3.26 7.98 -18.44
N PHE A 45 2.27 7.82 -17.56
CA PHE A 45 2.44 8.04 -16.13
C PHE A 45 3.36 7.00 -15.48
N ASP A 46 3.28 5.71 -15.85
CA ASP A 46 4.21 4.68 -15.36
C ASP A 46 5.66 4.98 -15.74
N GLU A 47 5.90 5.39 -16.99
CA GLU A 47 7.22 5.81 -17.46
C GLU A 47 7.72 7.05 -16.69
N ALA A 48 6.84 8.03 -16.47
CA ALA A 48 7.16 9.20 -15.66
C ALA A 48 7.47 8.86 -14.19
N LEU A 49 6.89 7.79 -13.65
CA LEU A 49 7.09 7.35 -12.26
C LEU A 49 8.40 6.59 -12.03
N ASP A 50 8.93 5.87 -13.03
CA ASP A 50 10.08 4.96 -12.87
C ASP A 50 11.31 5.62 -12.20
N PRO A 51 11.72 6.86 -12.56
CA PRO A 51 12.87 7.51 -11.91
C PRO A 51 12.67 7.73 -10.40
N PHE A 52 11.43 7.98 -9.95
CA PHE A 52 11.12 8.31 -8.56
C PHE A 52 11.11 7.08 -7.65
N ARG A 53 10.89 5.87 -8.19
CA ARG A 53 10.97 4.61 -7.44
C ARG A 53 12.36 4.36 -6.85
N ARG A 54 13.40 4.97 -7.44
CA ARG A 54 14.80 4.89 -6.98
C ARG A 54 15.29 6.17 -6.31
N SER A 55 14.40 7.11 -5.99
CA SER A 55 14.75 8.37 -5.33
C SER A 55 15.43 8.12 -3.97
N SER A 56 16.35 9.01 -3.63
CA SER A 56 16.99 9.06 -2.31
C SER A 56 16.07 9.64 -1.22
N ASP A 57 15.04 10.39 -1.61
CA ASP A 57 14.03 10.90 -0.70
C ASP A 57 12.99 9.80 -0.39
N PRO A 58 12.88 9.37 0.88
CA PRO A 58 11.92 8.34 1.27
C PRO A 58 10.46 8.73 1.00
N ILE A 59 10.11 10.02 1.03
CA ILE A 59 8.74 10.48 0.73
C ILE A 59 8.43 10.27 -0.75
N VAL A 60 9.33 10.71 -1.62
CA VAL A 60 9.17 10.57 -3.08
C VAL A 60 9.03 9.09 -3.44
N ARG A 61 9.90 8.22 -2.90
CA ARG A 61 9.83 6.78 -3.17
C ARG A 61 8.51 6.17 -2.70
N ILE A 62 8.08 6.47 -1.47
CA ILE A 62 6.82 5.93 -0.91
C ILE A 62 5.63 6.40 -1.73
N VAL A 63 5.57 7.68 -2.10
CA VAL A 63 4.46 8.19 -2.90
C VAL A 63 4.47 7.58 -4.30
N ALA A 64 5.63 7.41 -4.93
CA ALA A 64 5.73 6.74 -6.23
C ALA A 64 5.30 5.26 -6.17
N GLU A 65 5.68 4.54 -5.11
CA GLU A 65 5.24 3.15 -4.87
C GLU A 65 3.72 3.08 -4.64
N GLU A 66 3.15 4.01 -3.86
CA GLU A 66 1.71 4.07 -3.61
C GLU A 66 0.92 4.42 -4.88
N MET A 67 1.42 5.33 -5.70
CA MET A 67 0.78 5.73 -6.96
C MET A 67 0.63 4.57 -7.95
N TRP A 68 1.57 3.60 -7.94
CA TRP A 68 1.50 2.40 -8.77
C TRP A 68 0.23 1.56 -8.54
N TYR A 69 -0.36 1.61 -7.35
CA TYR A 69 -1.60 0.89 -7.05
C TYR A 69 -2.87 1.55 -7.62
N PHE A 70 -2.79 2.77 -8.15
CA PHE A 70 -3.96 3.53 -8.62
C PHE A 70 -4.09 3.58 -10.15
N TYR A 71 -3.25 2.87 -10.89
CA TYR A 71 -3.41 2.65 -12.33
C TYR A 71 -3.18 1.18 -12.67
N ASP A 72 -3.61 0.78 -13.86
CA ASP A 72 -3.45 -0.55 -14.43
C ASP A 72 -2.31 -0.52 -15.45
N ASP A 73 -1.20 -1.19 -15.18
CA ASP A 73 -0.07 -1.29 -16.11
C ASP A 73 -0.31 -2.30 -17.26
N LEU A 74 -1.48 -2.95 -17.26
CA LEU A 74 -1.89 -3.89 -18.31
C LEU A 74 -2.85 -3.30 -19.35
N ASP A 75 -3.38 -2.10 -19.12
CA ASP A 75 -4.29 -1.42 -20.04
C ASP A 75 -4.02 0.08 -20.05
N ASP A 76 -4.03 0.70 -21.23
CA ASP A 76 -3.75 2.13 -21.33
C ASP A 76 -5.04 2.93 -21.12
N HIS A 77 -5.12 3.64 -20.00
CA HIS A 77 -6.31 4.37 -19.60
C HIS A 77 -5.97 5.73 -19.00
N TYR A 78 -6.92 6.66 -19.02
CA TYR A 78 -6.83 7.90 -18.26
C TYR A 78 -7.26 7.68 -16.81
N VAL A 79 -7.12 8.69 -15.96
CA VAL A 79 -7.51 8.62 -14.54
C VAL A 79 -8.93 8.06 -14.36
N ALA A 80 -9.02 6.97 -13.59
CA ALA A 80 -10.26 6.29 -13.27
C ALA A 80 -10.20 5.88 -11.80
N MET A 81 -10.61 6.80 -10.93
CA MET A 81 -10.50 6.66 -9.48
C MET A 81 -11.86 6.94 -8.81
N THR A 82 -12.14 6.23 -7.73
CA THR A 82 -13.25 6.54 -6.83
C THR A 82 -12.99 7.82 -6.04
N LYS A 83 -14.04 8.42 -5.47
CA LYS A 83 -13.92 9.59 -4.59
C LYS A 83 -12.98 9.37 -3.39
N GLN A 84 -12.91 8.13 -2.88
CA GLN A 84 -12.05 7.79 -1.75
C GLN A 84 -10.58 7.79 -2.17
N GLU A 85 -10.27 7.15 -3.31
CA GLU A 85 -8.93 7.11 -3.91
C GLU A 85 -8.48 8.51 -4.32
N TRP A 86 -9.35 9.32 -4.93
CA TRP A 86 -9.06 10.73 -5.20
C TRP A 86 -8.68 11.49 -3.93
N GLY A 87 -9.47 11.33 -2.86
CA GLY A 87 -9.18 11.93 -1.58
C GLY A 87 -7.84 11.48 -1.00
N TYR A 88 -7.43 10.23 -1.26
CA TYR A 88 -6.15 9.67 -0.87
C TYR A 88 -4.98 10.29 -1.63
N VAL A 89 -5.06 10.32 -2.96
CA VAL A 89 -4.03 10.93 -3.80
C VAL A 89 -3.85 12.41 -3.46
N GLN A 90 -4.92 13.15 -3.17
CA GLN A 90 -4.82 14.53 -2.69
C GLN A 90 -4.03 14.66 -1.37
N ARG A 91 -4.11 13.66 -0.47
CA ARG A 91 -3.28 13.61 0.75
C ARG A 91 -1.82 13.25 0.44
N LEU A 92 -1.55 12.43 -0.58
CA LEU A 92 -0.19 12.17 -1.06
C LEU A 92 0.44 13.42 -1.67
N LEU A 93 -0.32 14.20 -2.45
CA LEU A 93 0.12 15.49 -2.98
C LEU A 93 0.42 16.49 -1.87
N LEU A 94 -0.44 16.55 -0.84
CA LEU A 94 -0.18 17.36 0.35
C LEU A 94 1.12 16.93 1.04
N LEU A 95 1.33 15.61 1.19
CA LEU A 95 2.53 15.06 1.79
C LEU A 95 3.79 15.50 1.02
N LEU A 96 3.79 15.40 -0.32
CA LEU A 96 4.90 15.84 -1.16
C LEU A 96 5.17 17.35 -1.06
N LYS A 97 4.12 18.16 -1.00
CA LYS A 97 4.26 19.63 -0.91
C LYS A 97 4.70 20.08 0.49
N SER A 98 4.31 19.36 1.53
CA SER A 98 4.66 19.69 2.92
C SER A 98 6.11 19.34 3.27
N ASN A 99 6.66 20.04 4.27
CA ASN A 99 7.97 19.72 4.85
C ASN A 99 7.90 18.58 5.88
N CYS A 100 7.00 17.60 5.69
CA CYS A 100 6.87 16.48 6.61
C CYS A 100 8.10 15.54 6.53
N GLU A 101 8.35 14.82 7.62
CA GLU A 101 9.30 13.71 7.68
C GLU A 101 8.58 12.38 7.91
N ILE A 102 9.14 11.31 7.38
CA ILE A 102 8.59 9.97 7.58
C ILE A 102 9.27 9.33 8.78
N VAL A 103 8.51 9.13 9.84
CA VAL A 103 8.91 8.26 10.95
C VAL A 103 8.24 6.91 10.73
N THR A 104 9.00 5.83 10.59
CA THR A 104 8.43 4.49 10.40
C THR A 104 8.48 3.68 11.70
N PRO A 105 7.54 3.84 12.65
CA PRO A 105 7.51 2.96 13.81
C PRO A 105 7.01 1.58 13.39
N ARG A 106 7.93 0.60 13.30
CA ARG A 106 7.55 -0.80 13.04
C ARG A 106 6.93 -1.41 14.30
N LYS A 107 5.59 -1.47 14.36
CA LYS A 107 4.88 -2.23 15.39
C LYS A 107 4.47 -3.59 14.84
N ARG A 108 4.98 -4.66 15.46
CA ARG A 108 4.62 -6.05 15.16
C ARG A 108 3.37 -6.42 15.96
N ILE A 109 2.26 -6.69 15.27
CA ILE A 109 1.01 -7.13 15.91
C ILE A 109 0.79 -8.61 15.61
N TRP A 110 0.65 -9.40 16.66
CA TRP A 110 0.35 -10.83 16.57
C TRP A 110 -1.15 -11.07 16.67
N SER A 111 -1.64 -12.00 15.86
CA SER A 111 -3.04 -12.44 15.85
C SER A 111 -3.12 -13.95 15.97
N TRP A 112 -4.17 -14.47 16.61
CA TRP A 112 -4.43 -15.91 16.69
C TRP A 112 -4.59 -16.55 15.29
N THR A 113 -4.99 -15.78 14.28
CA THR A 113 -5.11 -16.25 12.89
C THR A 113 -3.76 -16.73 12.34
N GLN A 114 -2.63 -16.18 12.82
CA GLN A 114 -1.28 -16.63 12.45
C GLN A 114 -0.96 -18.02 13.00
N LEU A 115 -1.47 -18.34 14.19
CA LEU A 115 -1.29 -19.69 14.76
C LEU A 115 -2.05 -20.73 13.94
N VAL A 116 -3.26 -20.40 13.49
CA VAL A 116 -4.05 -21.29 12.62
C VAL A 116 -3.37 -21.45 11.27
N ALA A 117 -2.89 -20.37 10.67
CA ALA A 117 -2.12 -20.43 9.42
C ALA A 117 -0.88 -21.32 9.57
N ALA A 118 -0.12 -21.17 10.66
CA ALA A 118 1.06 -21.99 10.94
C ALA A 118 0.71 -23.47 11.09
N ALA A 119 -0.34 -23.80 11.86
CA ALA A 119 -0.80 -25.17 12.03
C ALA A 119 -1.26 -25.79 10.68
N SER A 120 -1.93 -25.01 9.83
CA SER A 120 -2.32 -25.43 8.48
C SER A 120 -1.11 -25.73 7.59
N VAL A 121 -0.08 -24.87 7.58
CA VAL A 121 1.15 -25.11 6.80
C VAL A 121 1.88 -26.36 7.28
N ILE A 122 2.06 -26.52 8.60
CA ILE A 122 2.72 -27.71 9.17
C ILE A 122 1.97 -28.99 8.78
N THR A 123 0.65 -28.98 8.90
CA THR A 123 -0.19 -30.12 8.51
C THR A 123 -0.06 -30.44 7.03
N PHE A 124 -0.07 -29.41 6.17
CA PHE A 124 0.13 -29.59 4.73
C PHE A 124 1.49 -30.22 4.41
N VAL A 125 2.58 -29.75 5.04
CA VAL A 125 3.94 -30.29 4.84
C VAL A 125 4.02 -31.76 5.27
N VAL A 126 3.43 -32.11 6.42
CA VAL A 126 3.40 -33.49 6.93
C VAL A 126 2.64 -34.42 5.97
N ILE A 127 1.48 -33.98 5.44
CA ILE A 127 0.71 -34.75 4.47
C ILE A 127 1.48 -34.91 3.16
N SER A 128 2.09 -33.82 2.67
CA SER A 128 2.86 -33.81 1.42
C SER A 128 4.05 -34.77 1.48
N HIS A 129 4.73 -34.87 2.64
CA HIS A 129 5.83 -35.80 2.82
C HIS A 129 5.40 -37.28 2.78
N LYS A 130 4.13 -37.58 3.08
CA LYS A 130 3.59 -38.95 3.11
C LYS A 130 3.02 -39.44 1.77
N ILE A 131 2.60 -38.53 0.90
CA ILE A 131 1.81 -38.84 -0.32
C ILE A 131 2.65 -38.77 -1.60
N ASP A 132 3.96 -38.54 -1.46
CA ASP A 132 4.90 -38.23 -2.54
C ASP A 132 4.54 -36.95 -3.31
N TRP A 133 5.55 -36.37 -3.97
CA TRP A 133 5.38 -35.15 -4.74
C TRP A 133 4.72 -35.46 -6.08
N GLY A 134 3.51 -34.94 -6.29
CA GLY A 134 2.77 -35.13 -7.54
C GLY A 134 1.55 -34.23 -7.67
N ALA A 135 0.80 -34.41 -8.76
CA ALA A 135 -0.39 -33.60 -9.07
C ALA A 135 -1.48 -33.72 -7.99
N GLN A 136 -1.50 -34.80 -7.22
CA GLN A 136 -2.39 -34.97 -6.07
C GLN A 136 -2.24 -33.86 -5.01
N LEU A 137 -1.08 -33.21 -4.92
CA LEU A 137 -0.87 -32.07 -4.00
C LEU A 137 -1.79 -30.89 -4.31
N PHE A 138 -2.15 -30.66 -5.58
CA PHE A 138 -3.08 -29.58 -5.95
C PHE A 138 -4.48 -29.83 -5.39
N VAL A 139 -4.96 -31.08 -5.49
CA VAL A 139 -6.26 -31.48 -4.94
C VAL A 139 -6.24 -31.39 -3.42
N LEU A 140 -5.15 -31.85 -2.79
CA LEU A 140 -4.95 -31.76 -1.34
C LEU A 140 -4.82 -30.32 -0.83
N SER A 141 -4.39 -29.37 -1.69
CA SER A 141 -4.26 -27.95 -1.33
C SER A 141 -5.60 -27.24 -1.18
N ILE A 142 -6.67 -27.72 -1.86
CA ILE A 142 -8.00 -27.10 -1.85
C ILE A 142 -8.54 -26.85 -0.43
N PRO A 143 -8.62 -27.83 0.49
CA PRO A 143 -9.11 -27.57 1.85
C PRO A 143 -8.28 -26.53 2.60
N PHE A 144 -6.96 -26.52 2.42
CA PHE A 144 -6.07 -25.51 3.02
C PHE A 144 -6.30 -24.12 2.41
N GLY A 145 -6.61 -24.06 1.11
CA GLY A 145 -6.97 -22.83 0.42
C GLY A 145 -8.26 -22.22 0.96
N ILE A 146 -9.26 -23.06 1.23
CA ILE A 146 -10.51 -22.64 1.87
C ILE A 146 -10.22 -22.03 3.26
N VAL A 147 -9.40 -22.72 4.08
CA VAL A 147 -8.97 -22.18 5.39
C VAL A 147 -8.27 -20.83 5.22
N SER A 148 -7.35 -20.71 4.28
CA SER A 148 -6.63 -19.46 4.00
C SER A 148 -7.56 -18.31 3.61
N ILE A 149 -8.56 -18.57 2.75
CA ILE A 149 -9.57 -17.59 2.35
C ILE A 149 -10.42 -17.16 3.55
N LEU A 150 -10.84 -18.10 4.40
CA LEU A 150 -11.60 -17.81 5.61
C LEU A 150 -10.79 -16.96 6.60
N LEU A 151 -9.53 -17.31 6.84
CA LEU A 151 -8.63 -16.51 7.68
C LEU A 151 -8.44 -15.08 7.14
N SER A 152 -8.28 -14.95 5.81
CA SER A 152 -8.20 -13.63 5.15
C SER A 152 -9.46 -12.80 5.39
N ARG A 153 -10.65 -13.40 5.27
CA ARG A 153 -11.93 -12.71 5.51
C ARG A 153 -12.12 -12.34 6.99
N LEU A 154 -11.74 -13.22 7.91
CA LEU A 154 -11.79 -12.95 9.35
C LEU A 154 -10.86 -11.80 9.75
N GLY A 155 -9.66 -11.77 9.18
CA GLY A 155 -8.71 -10.66 9.36
C GLY A 155 -9.27 -9.34 8.86
N ARG A 156 -9.85 -9.30 7.65
CA ARG A 156 -10.43 -8.08 7.06
C ARG A 156 -11.53 -7.44 7.91
N ASN A 157 -12.35 -8.24 8.58
CA ASN A 157 -13.42 -7.71 9.43
C ASN A 157 -12.88 -6.96 10.64
N GLN A 158 -11.77 -7.44 11.23
CA GLN A 158 -11.10 -6.72 12.32
C GLN A 158 -10.49 -5.41 11.83
N THR A 159 -9.96 -5.39 10.60
CA THR A 159 -9.34 -4.19 10.03
C THR A 159 -10.37 -3.14 9.62
N ARG A 160 -11.53 -3.53 9.04
CA ARG A 160 -12.55 -2.62 8.48
C ARG A 160 -13.04 -1.52 9.42
N ILE A 161 -13.20 -1.81 10.72
CA ILE A 161 -13.66 -0.81 11.69
C ILE A 161 -12.56 0.23 11.95
N LEU A 162 -11.30 -0.19 11.95
CA LEU A 162 -10.14 0.70 12.04
C LEU A 162 -9.91 1.47 10.72
N ASP A 163 -10.40 0.91 9.61
CA ASP A 163 -10.10 1.33 8.24
C ASP A 163 -10.79 2.64 7.83
N ALA A 164 -12.06 2.89 8.18
CA ALA A 164 -12.73 4.13 7.75
C ALA A 164 -12.07 5.40 8.32
N TYR A 165 -11.68 5.35 9.60
CA TYR A 165 -10.92 6.42 10.24
C TYR A 165 -9.52 6.53 9.64
N THR A 166 -8.82 5.40 9.52
CA THR A 166 -7.45 5.37 9.00
C THR A 166 -7.40 5.84 7.55
N ALA A 167 -8.33 5.40 6.70
CA ALA A 167 -8.45 5.81 5.31
C ALA A 167 -8.65 7.33 5.17
N ALA A 168 -9.34 7.98 6.10
CA ALA A 168 -9.54 9.42 6.07
C ALA A 168 -8.26 10.23 6.36
N ILE A 169 -7.36 9.69 7.18
CA ILE A 169 -6.13 10.39 7.61
C ILE A 169 -4.86 9.88 6.94
N HIS A 170 -4.83 8.65 6.42
CA HIS A 170 -3.64 8.05 5.79
C HIS A 170 -3.19 8.93 4.61
N PRO A 171 -1.89 9.25 4.47
CA PRO A 171 -0.73 8.64 5.16
C PRO A 171 -0.33 9.25 6.51
N PHE A 172 -1.09 10.22 7.03
CA PHE A 172 -0.76 10.92 8.28
C PHE A 172 -1.07 10.08 9.52
N ALA A 173 -0.27 10.25 10.58
CA ALA A 173 -0.44 9.50 11.83
C ALA A 173 -1.72 9.87 12.58
N SER A 174 -2.11 11.13 12.47
CA SER A 174 -3.19 11.77 13.21
C SER A 174 -3.82 12.93 12.41
N PHE A 175 -4.98 13.42 12.85
CA PHE A 175 -5.57 14.65 12.30
C PHE A 175 -4.74 15.90 12.62
N GLY A 176 -3.96 15.89 13.70
CA GLY A 176 -3.04 16.98 14.03
C GLY A 176 -1.96 17.11 12.96
N ASP A 177 -1.32 16.01 12.61
CA ASP A 177 -0.27 15.93 11.59
C ASP A 177 -0.81 16.35 10.22
N LEU A 178 -2.02 15.86 9.86
CA LEU A 178 -2.70 16.27 8.62
C LEU A 178 -2.95 17.79 8.61
N ARG A 179 -3.47 18.34 9.71
CA ARG A 179 -3.74 19.78 9.83
C ARG A 179 -2.46 20.60 9.76
N GLU A 180 -1.41 20.17 10.44
CA GLU A 180 -0.11 20.84 10.43
C GLU A 180 0.50 20.84 9.02
N ALA A 181 0.37 19.73 8.28
CA ALA A 181 0.76 19.69 6.87
C ALA A 181 -0.04 20.72 6.05
N TYR A 182 -1.36 20.81 6.24
CA TYR A 182 -2.20 21.84 5.60
C TYR A 182 -1.85 23.27 6.01
N GLU A 183 -1.38 23.52 7.23
CA GLU A 183 -0.98 24.85 7.69
C GLU A 183 0.43 25.20 7.18
N SER A 184 1.30 24.21 6.96
CA SER A 184 2.66 24.39 6.46
C SER A 184 2.73 24.82 4.98
N VAL A 185 1.68 24.51 4.21
CA VAL A 185 1.60 24.85 2.78
C VAL A 185 0.22 25.39 2.43
N GLN A 186 0.14 26.35 1.51
CA GLN A 186 -1.14 26.84 0.98
C GLN A 186 -1.77 25.82 0.01
N PHE A 187 -2.03 24.60 0.48
CA PHE A 187 -2.53 23.51 -0.33
C PHE A 187 -4.03 23.68 -0.60
N LEU A 188 -4.38 23.88 -1.88
CA LEU A 188 -5.75 23.88 -2.34
C LEU A 188 -6.12 22.47 -2.82
N LYS A 189 -7.08 21.86 -2.13
CA LYS A 189 -7.58 20.54 -2.51
C LYS A 189 -8.43 20.64 -3.79
N THR A 190 -8.08 19.85 -4.80
CA THR A 190 -8.88 19.77 -6.03
C THR A 190 -10.17 18.98 -5.76
N PRO A 191 -11.36 19.51 -6.14
CA PRO A 191 -12.61 18.79 -5.99
C PRO A 191 -12.61 17.54 -6.89
N TYR A 192 -13.29 16.48 -6.42
CA TYR A 192 -13.46 15.26 -7.20
C TYR A 192 -14.35 15.55 -8.43
N PRO A 193 -13.86 15.34 -9.67
CA PRO A 193 -14.63 15.60 -10.88
C PRO A 193 -15.82 14.64 -11.01
N GLN A 194 -17.00 15.16 -11.35
CA GLN A 194 -18.22 14.34 -11.43
C GLN A 194 -18.15 13.29 -12.56
N GLU A 195 -17.48 13.64 -13.65
CA GLU A 195 -17.32 12.81 -14.85
C GLU A 195 -16.54 11.51 -14.56
N MET A 196 -15.67 11.49 -13.54
CA MET A 196 -14.91 10.28 -13.16
C MET A 196 -15.78 9.18 -12.52
N ASN A 197 -17.01 9.47 -12.10
CA ASN A 197 -17.89 8.43 -11.55
C ASN A 197 -18.25 7.35 -12.58
N GLU A 198 -18.17 7.69 -13.86
CA GLU A 198 -18.54 6.80 -14.96
C GLU A 198 -17.34 6.08 -15.56
N SER A 199 -16.12 6.61 -15.40
CA SER A 199 -14.89 5.97 -15.85
C SER A 199 -14.60 4.72 -15.03
N ARG A 200 -14.65 3.55 -15.68
CA ARG A 200 -14.16 2.28 -15.14
C ARG A 200 -13.15 1.71 -16.10
N ILE A 201 -11.99 1.32 -15.58
CA ILE A 201 -10.93 0.66 -16.38
C ILE A 201 -11.45 -0.69 -16.88
N ARG A 202 -12.11 -1.45 -16.01
CA ARG A 202 -12.59 -2.80 -16.33
C ARG A 202 -14.10 -2.92 -16.20
N THR A 203 -14.69 -3.74 -17.06
CA THR A 203 -16.11 -4.08 -16.97
C THR A 203 -16.38 -4.95 -15.72
N PRO A 204 -17.59 -4.91 -15.12
CA PRO A 204 -17.92 -5.73 -13.95
C PRO A 204 -17.76 -7.24 -14.18
N SER A 205 -17.89 -7.71 -15.43
CA SER A 205 -17.67 -9.11 -15.77
C SER A 205 -16.19 -9.49 -15.76
N GLN A 206 -15.31 -8.65 -16.32
CA GLN A 206 -13.86 -8.83 -16.26
C GLN A 206 -13.36 -8.81 -14.81
N GLU A 207 -13.87 -7.90 -13.98
CA GLU A 207 -13.52 -7.85 -12.55
C GLU A 207 -13.90 -9.15 -11.83
N ARG A 208 -15.13 -9.65 -12.05
CA ARG A 208 -15.58 -10.94 -11.49
C ARG A 208 -14.73 -12.11 -11.99
N PHE A 209 -14.35 -12.11 -13.25
CA PHE A 209 -13.51 -13.14 -13.84
C PHE A 209 -12.11 -13.14 -13.21
N LEU A 210 -11.47 -11.98 -13.09
CA LEU A 210 -10.17 -11.84 -12.43
C LEU A 210 -10.24 -12.26 -10.96
N LEU A 211 -11.29 -11.85 -10.24
CA LEU A 211 -11.51 -12.30 -8.87
C LEU A 211 -11.66 -13.82 -8.78
N LEU A 212 -12.42 -14.44 -9.69
CA LEU A 212 -12.58 -15.89 -9.71
C LEU A 212 -11.24 -16.59 -9.98
N GLN A 213 -10.50 -16.15 -11.00
CA GLN A 213 -9.18 -16.67 -11.33
C GLN A 213 -8.22 -16.55 -10.13
N LEU A 214 -8.22 -15.41 -9.44
CA LEU A 214 -7.43 -15.20 -8.23
C LEU A 214 -7.82 -16.20 -7.12
N HIS A 215 -9.10 -16.45 -6.89
CA HIS A 215 -9.54 -17.44 -5.91
C HIS A 215 -9.14 -18.86 -6.30
N VAL A 216 -9.18 -19.22 -7.58
CA VAL A 216 -8.72 -20.52 -8.08
C VAL A 216 -7.23 -20.68 -7.81
N TYR A 217 -6.41 -19.68 -8.14
CA TYR A 217 -4.97 -19.73 -7.81
C TYR A 217 -4.72 -19.77 -6.30
N TRP A 218 -5.48 -19.03 -5.50
CA TRP A 218 -5.40 -19.09 -4.04
C TRP A 218 -5.67 -20.52 -3.53
N LEU A 219 -6.67 -21.21 -4.08
CA LEU A 219 -7.01 -22.58 -3.70
C LEU A 219 -5.91 -23.58 -4.11
N LEU A 220 -5.41 -23.47 -5.34
CA LEU A 220 -4.41 -24.39 -5.88
C LEU A 220 -3.03 -24.21 -5.24
N PHE A 221 -2.69 -22.96 -4.90
CA PHE A 221 -1.40 -22.58 -4.32
C PHE A 221 -1.51 -22.18 -2.85
N ALA A 222 -2.46 -22.77 -2.12
CA ALA A 222 -2.75 -22.46 -0.71
C ALA A 222 -1.55 -22.35 0.25
N PRO A 223 -0.46 -23.13 0.11
CA PRO A 223 0.71 -22.99 0.98
C PRO A 223 1.35 -21.60 0.92
N ILE A 224 1.30 -20.91 -0.23
CA ILE A 224 1.88 -19.58 -0.39
C ILE A 224 1.13 -18.52 0.45
N PRO A 225 -0.18 -18.28 0.28
CA PRO A 225 -0.89 -17.32 1.11
C PRO A 225 -0.92 -17.73 2.59
N LEU A 226 -0.94 -19.03 2.92
CA LEU A 226 -0.85 -19.47 4.31
C LEU A 226 0.49 -19.12 4.95
N THR A 227 1.61 -19.31 4.24
CA THR A 227 2.93 -18.91 4.77
C THR A 227 3.02 -17.39 4.94
N LEU A 228 2.48 -16.61 4.00
CA LEU A 228 2.38 -15.15 4.16
C LEU A 228 1.51 -14.77 5.38
N GLN A 229 0.41 -15.49 5.62
CA GLN A 229 -0.50 -15.29 6.76
C GLN A 229 0.11 -15.68 8.11
N MET A 230 1.21 -16.43 8.15
CA MET A 230 1.95 -16.73 9.39
C MET A 230 2.71 -15.52 9.91
N PHE A 231 3.03 -14.56 9.05
CA PHE A 231 3.81 -13.40 9.45
C PHE A 231 2.96 -12.40 10.25
N PRO A 232 3.57 -11.73 11.24
CA PRO A 232 2.95 -10.63 11.96
C PRO A 232 2.45 -9.56 10.98
N HIS A 233 1.30 -8.96 11.28
CA HIS A 233 0.93 -7.75 10.57
C HIS A 233 1.88 -6.64 11.02
N GLN A 234 2.50 -5.98 10.06
CA GLN A 234 3.23 -4.75 10.29
C GLN A 234 2.23 -3.60 10.16
N SER A 235 2.10 -2.79 11.20
CA SER A 235 1.43 -1.51 11.08
C SER A 235 2.21 -0.65 10.08
N LEU A 236 1.54 -0.13 9.04
CA LEU A 236 2.13 0.80 8.08
C LEU A 236 2.80 1.98 8.81
N SER A 237 3.86 2.49 8.19
CA SER A 237 4.58 3.69 8.59
C SER A 237 3.64 4.87 8.70
N LYS A 238 3.78 5.66 9.76
CA LYS A 238 2.96 6.84 9.99
C LYS A 238 3.82 8.08 9.81
N VAL A 239 3.48 8.94 8.85
CA VAL A 239 4.19 10.22 8.69
C VAL A 239 3.94 11.08 9.93
N ARG A 240 5.01 11.71 10.46
CA ARG A 240 4.90 12.64 11.58
C ARG A 240 5.55 13.97 11.19
N THR A 241 4.85 15.06 11.41
CA THR A 241 5.40 16.40 11.21
C THR A 241 6.34 16.74 12.36
N ILE A 242 7.50 17.34 12.05
CA ILE A 242 8.40 17.92 13.06
C ILE A 242 8.12 19.41 13.07
N ALA A 243 7.49 19.87 14.15
CA ALA A 243 7.29 21.29 14.45
C ALA A 243 8.57 21.94 14.97
#